data_AF-A0A163INK8-F1
#
_entry.id   AF-A0A163INK8-F1
#
_cell.length_a   1.000
_cell.length_b   1.000
_cell.length_c   1.000
_cell.angle_alpha   90.00
_cell.angle_beta   90.00
_cell.angle_gamma   90.00
#
_symmetry.space_group_name_H-M   'P 1'
#
loop_
_entity.id
_entity.type
_entity.pdbx_description
1 polymer ?
#
loop_
_entity_poly.entity_id
_entity_poly.type
_entity_poly.pdbx_seq_one_letter_code
_entity_poly.pdbx_strand_id
1 'polypeptide(L)'
;MVVPSFARATAASALKASPQSDKTRDVMTPEQRRSTKASTGGLRAAKTLKRPSTLSKRDRESIAYNADLHYIKASNPSKPCPLAALPSELRTLIYTYAFDDFQRPVLMNYRRVRHSPSALLQICRAVRIEAAYIYYTSTAFTWTIKNLNFVTIAKWLSNLNPLHRALLSRNENLVIETTGELQKSYTYPPQDYLLDDTIHNHWKACQPFGNLYAVKDERVRINFIMFCRLASWLDLCSKPVYAHVKWRYAFDMPQDSYSKRELNRSLGQHERSVRIFLQHQLKKLWIRNRCEKRIKQHVLDLAEAFIGAYAKMEDSGPSVYPFDDMVGRLNAQRTLVETW
;
A
#
# COMPACT_ATOMS: atom_id res chain seq x y z
N MET A 1 14.77 25.54 13.51
CA MET A 1 14.12 24.83 12.39
C MET A 1 13.85 25.85 11.29
N VAL A 2 14.19 25.56 10.03
CA VAL A 2 14.05 26.54 8.94
C VAL A 2 12.63 26.49 8.40
N VAL A 3 11.92 27.63 8.44
CA VAL A 3 10.57 27.76 7.87
C VAL A 3 10.70 27.97 6.35
N PRO A 4 10.01 27.19 5.50
CA PRO A 4 10.06 27.40 4.06
C PRO A 4 9.32 28.69 3.67
N SER A 5 10.04 29.60 3.01
CA SER A 5 9.48 30.85 2.48
C SER A 5 8.74 30.59 1.15
N PHE A 6 7.41 30.71 1.17
CA PHE A 6 6.59 30.68 -0.04
C PHE A 6 6.49 32.07 -0.68
N ALA A 7 7.56 32.47 -1.36
CA ALA A 7 7.56 33.69 -2.17
C ALA A 7 6.56 33.59 -3.34
N ARG A 8 5.67 34.58 -3.43
CA ARG A 8 4.61 34.71 -4.45
C ARG A 8 5.07 34.41 -5.88
N ALA A 9 4.28 33.60 -6.58
CA ALA A 9 4.23 33.54 -8.04
C ALA A 9 2.79 33.75 -8.54
N THR A 10 2.24 34.94 -8.33
CA THR A 10 0.95 35.35 -8.93
C THR A 10 1.17 35.82 -10.36
N ALA A 11 1.11 34.89 -11.33
CA ALA A 11 1.09 35.21 -12.76
C ALA A 11 -0.04 34.45 -13.46
N ALA A 12 -0.89 35.20 -14.17
CA ALA A 12 -2.20 34.81 -14.66
C ALA A 12 -2.29 33.48 -15.43
N SER A 13 -3.34 32.70 -15.13
CA SER A 13 -4.00 31.83 -16.11
C SER A 13 -5.51 31.86 -15.89
N ALA A 14 -6.16 32.80 -16.58
CA ALA A 14 -7.61 32.89 -16.65
C ALA A 14 -8.17 31.78 -17.57
N LEU A 15 -8.28 30.56 -17.05
CA LEU A 15 -8.99 29.49 -17.75
C LEU A 15 -10.51 29.71 -17.63
N LYS A 16 -11.08 30.30 -18.68
CA LYS A 16 -12.52 30.31 -18.93
C LYS A 16 -13.05 28.87 -18.95
N ALA A 17 -13.71 28.46 -17.86
CA ALA A 17 -14.51 27.25 -17.84
C ALA A 17 -15.81 27.51 -18.64
N SER A 18 -15.86 27.03 -19.88
CA SER A 18 -17.11 26.98 -20.65
C SER A 18 -17.94 25.79 -20.19
N PRO A 19 -19.25 25.95 -19.92
CA PRO A 19 -20.10 24.80 -19.60
C PRO A 19 -20.29 23.93 -20.85
N GLN A 20 -20.05 22.62 -20.73
CA GLN A 20 -20.50 21.68 -21.76
C GLN A 20 -22.02 21.54 -21.66
N SER A 21 -22.71 21.82 -22.76
CA SER A 21 -24.14 21.53 -22.87
C SER A 21 -24.38 20.04 -23.01
N ASP A 22 -25.22 19.49 -22.14
CA ASP A 22 -25.73 18.13 -22.30
C ASP A 22 -26.49 18.00 -23.62
N LYS A 23 -26.16 16.98 -24.41
CA LYS A 23 -26.96 16.59 -25.57
C LYS A 23 -27.89 15.45 -25.19
N THR A 24 -29.18 15.78 -25.15
CA THR A 24 -30.31 14.86 -25.06
C THR A 24 -30.15 13.73 -26.08
N ARG A 25 -30.37 12.49 -25.62
CA ARG A 25 -30.55 11.33 -26.49
C ARG A 25 -32.04 11.19 -26.81
N ASP A 26 -32.42 11.50 -28.04
CA ASP A 26 -33.72 11.11 -28.56
C ASP A 26 -33.64 9.80 -29.37
N VAL A 27 -34.76 9.09 -29.33
CA VAL A 27 -34.97 7.75 -29.88
C VAL A 27 -35.33 7.85 -31.36
N MET A 28 -34.70 7.04 -32.23
CA MET A 28 -35.33 6.62 -33.49
C MET A 28 -34.95 5.19 -33.92
N THR A 29 -35.91 4.60 -34.64
CA THR A 29 -36.10 3.21 -35.06
C THR A 29 -35.14 2.77 -36.18
N PRO A 30 -34.81 1.47 -36.33
CA PRO A 30 -33.92 1.01 -37.38
C PRO A 30 -34.67 0.66 -38.69
N GLU A 31 -34.39 1.37 -39.79
CA GLU A 31 -34.63 0.80 -41.12
C GLU A 31 -33.66 1.29 -42.21
N GLN A 32 -33.13 0.31 -42.94
CA GLN A 32 -32.77 0.30 -44.36
C GLN A 32 -31.83 1.33 -45.04
N ARG A 33 -30.99 0.72 -45.89
CA ARG A 33 -30.49 1.14 -47.22
C ARG A 33 -29.08 1.77 -47.38
N ARG A 34 -28.27 0.93 -48.02
CA ARG A 34 -27.42 1.17 -49.22
C ARG A 34 -26.21 2.09 -49.10
N SER A 35 -25.11 1.52 -49.60
CA SER A 35 -23.89 2.20 -49.99
C SER A 35 -24.09 3.27 -51.05
N THR A 36 -23.45 4.42 -50.87
CA THR A 36 -22.78 5.15 -51.95
C THR A 36 -21.41 5.63 -51.46
N LYS A 37 -20.35 5.16 -52.13
CA LYS A 37 -19.03 5.78 -52.01
C LYS A 37 -19.09 7.10 -52.78
N ALA A 38 -18.82 8.22 -52.11
CA ALA A 38 -18.57 9.50 -52.77
C ALA A 38 -17.32 10.15 -52.15
N SER A 39 -16.34 10.42 -53.00
CA SER A 39 -15.06 11.03 -52.61
C SER A 39 -15.14 12.55 -52.72
N THR A 40 -15.13 13.21 -51.57
CA THR A 40 -14.89 14.65 -51.43
C THR A 40 -13.94 14.78 -50.24
N GLY A 41 -12.82 15.48 -50.30
CA GLY A 41 -12.44 16.62 -51.13
C GLY A 41 -11.67 17.51 -50.15
N GLY A 42 -10.38 17.66 -50.35
CA GLY A 42 -9.47 17.93 -49.24
C GLY A 42 -9.60 19.32 -48.60
N LEU A 43 -9.85 19.35 -47.29
CA LEU A 43 -9.32 20.40 -46.41
C LEU A 43 -8.41 19.74 -45.39
N ARG A 44 -7.08 19.83 -45.62
CA ARG A 44 -6.08 19.41 -44.65
C ARG A 44 -6.15 20.35 -43.44
N ALA A 45 -6.94 19.97 -42.43
CA ALA A 45 -6.93 20.63 -41.14
C ALA A 45 -5.48 20.71 -40.65
N ALA A 46 -4.96 21.93 -40.49
CA ALA A 46 -3.60 22.16 -40.08
C ALA A 46 -3.36 21.42 -38.76
N LYS A 47 -2.45 20.45 -38.76
CA LYS A 47 -2.06 19.72 -37.55
C LYS A 47 -1.36 20.69 -36.62
N THR A 48 -2.14 21.35 -35.77
CA THR A 48 -1.63 22.15 -34.65
C THR A 48 -0.71 21.26 -33.84
N LEU A 49 0.59 21.57 -33.90
CA LEU A 49 1.61 20.83 -33.19
C LEU A 49 1.27 20.88 -31.70
N LYS A 50 0.78 19.76 -31.17
CA LYS A 50 0.52 19.61 -29.74
C LYS A 50 1.86 19.71 -29.02
N ARG A 51 2.19 20.93 -28.57
CA ARG A 51 3.41 21.24 -27.83
C ARG A 51 3.53 20.22 -26.70
N PRO A 52 4.55 19.35 -26.69
CA PRO A 52 4.65 18.30 -25.67
C PRO A 52 4.77 18.99 -24.32
N SER A 53 3.73 18.85 -23.51
CA SER A 53 3.66 19.47 -22.19
C SER A 53 4.78 18.87 -21.34
N THR A 54 5.73 19.71 -20.94
CA THR A 54 6.91 19.34 -20.14
C THR A 54 6.57 18.95 -18.70
N LEU A 55 5.37 19.30 -18.22
CA LEU A 55 4.85 18.82 -16.94
C LEU A 55 4.75 17.28 -16.97
N SER A 56 5.30 16.62 -15.96
CA SER A 56 5.13 15.18 -15.81
C SER A 56 3.65 14.83 -15.57
N LYS A 57 3.28 13.56 -15.77
CA LYS A 57 1.91 13.11 -15.46
C LYS A 57 1.54 13.39 -14.00
N ARG A 58 2.50 13.23 -13.08
CA ARG A 58 2.38 13.47 -11.64
C ARG A 58 2.10 14.94 -11.31
N ASP A 59 2.77 15.86 -12.01
CA ASP A 59 2.57 17.30 -11.80
C ASP A 59 1.19 17.75 -12.28
N ARG A 60 0.75 17.24 -13.43
CA ARG A 60 -0.59 17.49 -13.98
C ARG A 60 -1.69 16.96 -13.06
N GLU A 61 -1.47 15.79 -12.45
CA GLU A 61 -2.38 15.24 -11.44
C GLU A 61 -2.43 16.13 -10.18
N SER A 62 -1.31 16.72 -9.73
CA SER A 62 -1.34 17.71 -8.63
C SER A 62 -1.94 19.06 -9.01
N ILE A 63 -1.76 19.54 -10.25
CA ILE A 63 -2.37 20.80 -10.71
C ILE A 63 -3.89 20.63 -10.81
N ALA A 64 -4.37 19.49 -11.32
CA ALA A 64 -5.79 19.17 -11.33
C ALA A 64 -6.38 19.09 -9.92
N TYR A 65 -5.63 18.52 -8.97
CA TYR A 65 -6.02 18.45 -7.56
C TYR A 65 -6.12 19.84 -6.91
N ASN A 66 -5.13 20.71 -7.17
CA ASN A 66 -5.11 22.08 -6.63
C ASN A 66 -6.11 23.01 -7.32
N ALA A 67 -6.53 22.73 -8.56
CA ALA A 67 -7.61 23.46 -9.22
C ALA A 67 -8.99 23.23 -8.56
N ASP A 68 -9.16 22.10 -7.85
CA ASP A 68 -10.34 21.77 -7.05
C ASP A 68 -10.29 22.39 -5.62
N LEU A 69 -9.37 23.34 -5.34
CA LEU A 69 -9.36 24.18 -4.12
C LEU A 69 -10.53 25.17 -4.12
N HIS A 70 -11.74 24.63 -3.96
CA HIS A 70 -12.98 25.39 -4.05
C HIS A 70 -13.23 26.29 -2.84
N TYR A 71 -13.90 27.42 -3.09
CA TYR A 71 -14.60 28.16 -2.06
C TYR A 71 -15.69 27.28 -1.44
N ILE A 72 -15.64 27.09 -0.13
CA ILE A 72 -16.58 26.24 0.60
C ILE A 72 -17.88 27.01 0.79
N LYS A 73 -18.89 26.72 -0.04
CA LYS A 73 -20.24 27.24 0.16
C LYS A 73 -20.86 26.57 1.40
N ALA A 74 -21.25 27.37 2.39
CA ALA A 74 -21.99 26.87 3.55
C ALA A 74 -23.36 26.31 3.12
N SER A 75 -23.78 25.17 3.70
CA SER A 75 -25.08 24.57 3.37
C SER A 75 -26.28 25.42 3.82
N ASN A 76 -26.07 26.34 4.75
CA ASN A 76 -27.05 27.34 5.18
C ASN A 76 -26.34 28.71 5.22
N PRO A 77 -26.73 29.69 4.39
CA PRO A 77 -26.08 30.99 4.35
C PRO A 77 -26.25 31.79 5.65
N SER A 78 -27.34 31.56 6.41
CA SER A 78 -27.61 32.22 7.69
C SER A 78 -26.78 31.65 8.85
N LYS A 79 -26.03 30.56 8.64
CA LYS A 79 -25.11 29.97 9.62
C LYS A 79 -23.72 29.84 9.00
N PRO A 80 -22.93 30.94 8.94
CA PRO A 80 -21.60 30.89 8.36
C PRO A 80 -20.73 29.88 9.10
N CYS A 81 -20.09 28.98 8.35
CA CYS A 81 -19.11 28.04 8.92
C CYS A 81 -17.76 28.77 9.00
N PRO A 82 -17.17 28.98 10.20
CA PRO A 82 -15.91 29.74 10.31
C PRO A 82 -14.78 29.11 9.50
N LEU A 83 -14.67 27.78 9.53
CA LEU A 83 -13.69 27.02 8.74
C LEU A 83 -13.86 27.26 7.22
N ALA A 84 -15.08 27.44 6.73
CA ALA A 84 -15.36 27.68 5.31
C ALA A 84 -14.93 29.08 4.84
N ALA A 85 -14.94 30.07 5.74
CA ALA A 85 -14.54 31.45 5.45
C ALA A 85 -13.01 31.65 5.42
N LEU A 86 -12.23 30.74 6.02
CA LEU A 86 -10.77 30.80 6.01
C LEU A 86 -10.21 30.50 4.61
N PRO A 87 -9.09 31.15 4.20
CA PRO A 87 -8.29 30.71 3.06
C PRO A 87 -7.83 29.26 3.18
N SER A 88 -7.63 28.57 2.06
CA SER A 88 -7.16 27.18 2.01
C SER A 88 -5.83 26.97 2.72
N GLU A 89 -4.94 27.96 2.74
CA GLU A 89 -3.67 27.94 3.47
C GLU A 89 -3.88 27.78 4.98
N LEU A 90 -4.78 28.57 5.58
CA LEU A 90 -5.10 28.48 7.00
C LEU A 90 -5.87 27.19 7.33
N ARG A 91 -6.76 26.73 6.43
CA ARG A 91 -7.41 25.42 6.57
C ARG A 91 -6.40 24.27 6.56
N THR A 92 -5.45 24.31 5.63
CA THR A 92 -4.35 23.34 5.52
C THR A 92 -3.51 23.33 6.80
N LEU A 93 -3.18 24.50 7.36
CA LEU A 93 -2.48 24.60 8.63
C LEU A 93 -3.27 23.98 9.81
N ILE A 94 -4.59 24.23 9.89
CA ILE A 94 -5.48 23.58 10.86
C ILE A 94 -5.49 22.06 10.68
N TYR A 95 -5.56 21.57 9.45
CA TYR A 95 -5.52 20.13 9.17
C TYR A 95 -4.16 19.51 9.51
N THR A 96 -3.05 20.23 9.30
CA THR A 96 -1.73 19.82 9.80
C THR A 96 -1.80 19.64 11.31
N TYR A 97 -2.13 20.66 12.10
CA TYR A 97 -2.20 20.52 13.56
C TYR A 97 -3.14 19.39 14.02
N ALA A 98 -4.34 19.28 13.41
CA ALA A 98 -5.31 18.24 13.73
C ALA A 98 -4.87 16.80 13.37
N PHE A 99 -3.79 16.64 12.59
CA PHE A 99 -3.17 15.35 12.26
C PHE A 99 -1.73 15.20 12.79
N ASP A 100 -1.06 16.27 13.19
CA ASP A 100 0.29 16.28 13.77
C ASP A 100 0.24 15.99 15.28
N ASP A 101 -0.91 16.27 15.93
CA ASP A 101 -1.27 15.72 17.24
C ASP A 101 -1.27 14.17 17.27
N PHE A 102 -1.22 13.49 16.12
CA PHE A 102 -0.86 12.07 16.03
C PHE A 102 0.65 11.84 16.26
N GLN A 103 1.19 12.30 17.39
CA GLN A 103 2.49 11.85 17.93
C GLN A 103 2.57 10.31 18.05
N ARG A 104 1.41 9.65 18.10
CA ARG A 104 1.25 8.20 18.05
C ARG A 104 0.77 7.80 16.65
N PRO A 105 1.37 6.78 16.01
CA PRO A 105 0.93 6.32 14.70
C PRO A 105 -0.53 5.84 14.75
N VAL A 106 -1.23 6.03 13.64
CA VAL A 106 -2.60 5.54 13.46
C VAL A 106 -2.54 4.01 13.35
N LEU A 107 -2.92 3.34 14.44
CA LEU A 107 -2.96 1.88 14.51
C LEU A 107 -4.18 1.36 13.74
N MET A 108 -3.93 0.70 12.61
CA MET A 108 -4.98 0.39 11.64
C MET A 108 -5.78 -0.87 11.96
N ASN A 109 -5.26 -1.75 12.80
CA ASN A 109 -5.85 -3.05 13.13
C ASN A 109 -5.62 -3.47 14.60
N TYR A 110 -5.41 -2.51 15.50
CA TYR A 110 -5.13 -2.79 16.91
C TYR A 110 -6.41 -3.03 17.73
N ARG A 111 -6.55 -4.25 18.26
CA ARG A 111 -7.70 -4.74 19.05
C ARG A 111 -9.04 -4.64 18.30
N ARG A 112 -10.16 -4.58 19.03
CA ARG A 112 -11.53 -4.50 18.49
C ARG A 112 -11.92 -3.12 17.95
N VAL A 113 -11.07 -2.10 18.16
CA VAL A 113 -11.33 -0.73 17.68
C VAL A 113 -11.02 -0.71 16.18
N ARG A 114 -12.07 -0.68 15.36
CA ARG A 114 -11.90 -0.45 13.92
C ARG A 114 -11.35 0.95 13.72
N HIS A 115 -10.31 1.09 12.89
CA HIS A 115 -9.89 2.39 12.40
C HIS A 115 -11.09 3.10 11.77
N SER A 116 -11.42 4.28 12.30
CA SER A 116 -12.34 5.22 11.66
C SER A 116 -11.50 6.28 10.96
N PRO A 117 -11.77 6.62 9.69
CA PRO A 117 -11.23 7.83 9.08
C PRO A 117 -11.55 9.04 9.97
N SER A 118 -10.61 9.99 10.06
CA SER A 118 -10.82 11.22 10.83
C SER A 118 -12.13 11.91 10.43
N ALA A 119 -12.83 12.48 11.40
CA ALA A 119 -14.08 13.20 11.19
C ALA A 119 -13.93 14.32 10.13
N LEU A 120 -12.76 14.95 10.02
CA LEU A 120 -12.44 15.94 8.99
C LEU A 120 -12.68 15.43 7.57
N LEU A 121 -12.37 14.15 7.29
CA LEU A 121 -12.59 13.52 5.98
C LEU A 121 -14.08 13.28 5.68
N GLN A 122 -14.97 13.46 6.67
CA GLN A 122 -16.40 13.19 6.54
C GLN A 122 -17.23 14.48 6.34
N ILE A 123 -16.69 15.67 6.65
CA ILE A 123 -17.43 16.96 6.68
C ILE A 123 -18.06 17.35 5.33
N CYS A 124 -17.25 17.69 4.33
CA CYS A 124 -17.74 18.10 3.00
C CYS A 124 -16.69 17.77 1.92
N ARG A 125 -17.05 17.89 0.62
CA ARG A 125 -16.15 17.52 -0.49
C ARG A 125 -14.82 18.29 -0.46
N ALA A 126 -14.86 19.61 -0.29
CA ALA A 126 -13.66 20.45 -0.32
C ALA A 126 -12.73 20.19 0.88
N VAL A 127 -13.28 20.20 2.11
CA VAL A 127 -12.53 19.83 3.33
C VAL A 127 -11.96 18.43 3.22
N ARG A 128 -12.74 17.46 2.70
CA ARG A 128 -12.25 16.09 2.46
C ARG A 128 -11.07 16.06 1.51
N ILE A 129 -11.07 16.82 0.43
CA ILE A 129 -9.94 16.88 -0.51
C ILE A 129 -8.72 17.45 0.21
N GLU A 130 -8.81 18.66 0.76
CA GLU A 130 -7.68 19.32 1.43
C GLU A 130 -7.12 18.49 2.60
N ALA A 131 -7.98 17.96 3.47
CA ALA A 131 -7.57 17.13 4.60
C ALA A 131 -7.09 15.74 4.17
N ALA A 132 -7.66 15.13 3.12
CA ALA A 132 -7.17 13.84 2.61
C ALA A 132 -5.74 13.94 2.07
N TYR A 133 -5.34 15.09 1.51
CA TYR A 133 -3.95 15.33 1.14
C TYR A 133 -3.03 15.07 2.33
N ILE A 134 -3.14 15.88 3.37
CA ILE A 134 -2.26 15.80 4.55
C ILE A 134 -2.38 14.43 5.25
N TYR A 135 -3.62 13.94 5.41
CA TYR A 135 -3.86 12.67 6.09
C TYR A 135 -3.19 11.49 5.38
N TYR A 136 -3.31 11.38 4.05
CA TYR A 136 -2.74 10.24 3.34
C TYR A 136 -1.27 10.43 2.95
N THR A 137 -0.73 11.67 2.89
CA THR A 137 0.69 11.90 2.60
C THR A 137 1.60 11.92 3.84
N SER A 138 1.11 12.38 4.99
CA SER A 138 1.99 12.73 6.12
C SER A 138 1.75 11.87 7.36
N THR A 139 0.50 11.50 7.66
CA THR A 139 0.16 10.70 8.85
C THR A 139 0.85 9.35 8.82
N ALA A 140 1.41 8.96 9.97
CA ALA A 140 1.98 7.64 10.16
C ALA A 140 0.86 6.60 10.33
N PHE A 141 0.91 5.53 9.53
CA PHE A 141 -0.03 4.42 9.60
C PHE A 141 0.73 3.14 9.93
N THR A 142 0.32 2.47 11.00
CA THR A 142 0.93 1.22 11.44
C THR A 142 -0.06 0.07 11.37
N TRP A 143 0.33 -1.03 10.74
CA TRP A 143 -0.38 -2.30 10.74
C TRP A 143 0.44 -3.34 11.49
N THR A 144 -0.11 -3.88 12.58
CA THR A 144 0.49 -5.01 13.29
C THR A 144 -0.01 -6.31 12.68
N ILE A 145 0.79 -6.98 11.86
CA ILE A 145 0.45 -8.25 11.21
C ILE A 145 0.97 -9.44 12.02
N LYS A 146 0.16 -10.50 12.04
CA LYS A 146 0.48 -11.80 12.63
C LYS A 146 0.45 -12.84 11.52
N ASN A 147 1.27 -13.89 11.61
CA ASN A 147 1.22 -15.02 10.67
C ASN A 147 1.25 -14.59 9.19
N LEU A 148 2.02 -13.53 8.89
CA LEU A 148 2.09 -12.85 7.59
C LEU A 148 0.71 -12.56 6.95
N ASN A 149 -0.31 -12.25 7.77
CA ASN A 149 -1.67 -12.03 7.29
C ASN A 149 -1.91 -10.58 6.85
N PHE A 150 -1.68 -10.31 5.56
CA PHE A 150 -1.85 -8.99 4.96
C PHE A 150 -3.30 -8.66 4.52
N VAL A 151 -4.29 -9.53 4.78
CA VAL A 151 -5.68 -9.38 4.27
C VAL A 151 -6.30 -8.05 4.70
N THR A 152 -6.06 -7.61 5.93
CA THR A 152 -6.57 -6.32 6.44
C THR A 152 -5.99 -5.12 5.69
N ILE A 153 -4.69 -5.16 5.35
CA ILE A 153 -4.03 -4.09 4.58
C ILE A 153 -4.57 -4.07 3.15
N ALA A 154 -4.65 -5.23 2.51
CA ALA A 154 -5.19 -5.39 1.16
C ALA A 154 -6.63 -4.89 1.05
N LYS A 155 -7.48 -5.22 2.03
CA LYS A 155 -8.89 -4.78 2.11
C LYS A 155 -9.01 -3.27 2.37
N TRP A 156 -8.14 -2.69 3.18
CA TRP A 156 -8.10 -1.23 3.35
C TRP A 156 -7.70 -0.54 2.04
N LEU A 157 -6.62 -0.97 1.40
CA LEU A 157 -6.15 -0.45 0.11
C LEU A 157 -7.24 -0.55 -0.98
N SER A 158 -7.97 -1.66 -1.08
CA SER A 158 -9.05 -1.84 -2.05
C SER A 158 -10.24 -0.89 -1.80
N ASN A 159 -10.53 -0.59 -0.54
CA ASN A 159 -11.66 0.24 -0.13
C ASN A 159 -11.36 1.75 -0.21
N LEU A 160 -10.08 2.15 -0.26
CA LEU A 160 -9.71 3.55 -0.49
C LEU A 160 -10.16 4.03 -1.88
N ASN A 161 -10.68 5.26 -1.93
CA ASN A 161 -10.92 5.98 -3.17
C ASN A 161 -9.62 6.05 -4.00
N PRO A 162 -9.66 5.83 -5.34
CA PRO A 162 -8.46 5.85 -6.19
C PRO A 162 -7.59 7.12 -6.05
N LEU A 163 -8.22 8.30 -5.85
CA LEU A 163 -7.50 9.55 -5.64
C LEU A 163 -6.73 9.55 -4.31
N HIS A 164 -7.35 9.07 -3.22
CA HIS A 164 -6.71 8.95 -1.91
C HIS A 164 -5.60 7.91 -1.94
N ARG A 165 -5.82 6.78 -2.64
CA ARG A 165 -4.82 5.72 -2.83
C ARG A 165 -3.57 6.23 -3.56
N ALA A 166 -3.72 7.13 -4.53
CA ALA A 166 -2.58 7.74 -5.23
C ALA A 166 -1.71 8.62 -4.32
N LEU A 167 -2.29 9.23 -3.27
CA LEU A 167 -1.55 10.04 -2.28
C LEU A 167 -0.58 9.20 -1.43
N LEU A 168 -0.88 7.91 -1.19
CA LEU A 168 -0.02 7.01 -0.42
C LEU A 168 1.39 6.85 -1.02
N SER A 169 1.56 7.10 -2.32
CA SER A 169 2.88 7.12 -2.98
C SER A 169 3.79 8.29 -2.57
N ARG A 170 3.28 9.20 -1.74
CA ARG A 170 4.02 10.32 -1.13
C ARG A 170 4.28 10.10 0.37
N ASN A 171 3.71 9.04 0.95
CA ASN A 171 3.81 8.76 2.38
C ASN A 171 4.98 7.80 2.63
N GLU A 172 5.89 8.22 3.51
CA GLU A 172 7.07 7.43 3.91
C GLU A 172 6.90 6.82 5.32
N ASN A 173 5.76 7.07 5.95
CA ASN A 173 5.40 6.67 7.31
C ASN A 173 4.38 5.50 7.32
N LEU A 174 4.40 4.66 6.28
CA LEU A 174 3.58 3.44 6.20
C LEU A 174 4.38 2.26 6.78
N VAL A 175 4.03 1.83 7.99
CA VAL A 175 4.77 0.82 8.76
C VAL A 175 3.99 -0.48 8.87
N ILE A 176 4.63 -1.60 8.57
CA ILE A 176 4.10 -2.95 8.79
C ILE A 176 4.95 -3.60 9.88
N GLU A 177 4.39 -3.69 11.08
CA GLU A 177 4.97 -4.39 12.22
C GLU A 177 4.59 -5.87 12.14
N THR A 178 5.58 -6.75 12.02
CA THR A 178 5.37 -8.20 11.98
C THR A 178 5.78 -8.82 13.30
N THR A 179 4.89 -9.55 13.95
CA THR A 179 5.27 -10.37 15.12
C THR A 179 6.13 -11.54 14.68
N GLY A 180 7.33 -11.71 15.24
CA GLY A 180 8.24 -12.81 14.88
C GLY A 180 7.70 -14.21 15.22
N GLU A 181 6.75 -14.29 16.15
CA GLU A 181 6.16 -15.55 16.61
C GLU A 181 4.96 -16.02 15.79
N LEU A 182 4.86 -17.34 15.59
CA LEU A 182 3.71 -18.01 14.99
C LEU A 182 2.56 -18.09 16.01
N GLN A 183 1.73 -17.06 16.08
CA GLN A 183 0.66 -17.00 17.07
C GLN A 183 -0.54 -17.87 16.68
N LYS A 184 -0.78 -18.95 17.44
CA LYS A 184 -2.05 -19.67 17.42
C LYS A 184 -3.14 -18.75 17.98
N SER A 185 -4.14 -18.47 17.16
CA SER A 185 -5.19 -17.48 17.47
C SER A 185 -6.34 -18.02 18.33
N TYR A 186 -6.46 -19.35 18.45
CA TYR A 186 -7.48 -20.05 19.23
C TYR A 186 -6.86 -21.05 20.19
N THR A 187 -7.31 -21.03 21.45
CA THR A 187 -7.02 -22.07 22.46
C THR A 187 -7.69 -23.40 22.12
N TYR A 188 -8.92 -23.33 21.61
CA TYR A 188 -9.73 -24.47 21.18
C TYR A 188 -10.16 -24.26 19.72
N PRO A 189 -9.28 -24.56 18.75
CA PRO A 189 -9.60 -24.42 17.33
C PRO A 189 -10.70 -25.42 16.90
N PRO A 190 -11.66 -25.01 16.04
CA PRO A 190 -12.51 -25.95 15.30
C PRO A 190 -11.70 -26.98 14.51
N GLN A 191 -12.29 -28.13 14.20
CA GLN A 191 -11.60 -29.24 13.52
C GLN A 191 -10.93 -28.84 12.18
N ASP A 192 -11.55 -27.93 11.43
CA ASP A 192 -11.03 -27.41 10.16
C ASP A 192 -10.22 -26.11 10.30
N TYR A 193 -9.74 -25.77 11.51
CA TYR A 193 -9.03 -24.51 11.77
C TYR A 193 -7.53 -24.71 11.86
N LEU A 194 -6.77 -23.92 11.10
CA LEU A 194 -5.33 -23.99 11.01
C LEU A 194 -4.75 -22.59 11.21
N LEU A 195 -3.77 -22.41 12.10
CA LEU A 195 -3.06 -21.15 12.33
C LEU A 195 -3.95 -19.97 12.80
N ASP A 196 -4.60 -19.27 11.86
CA ASP A 196 -5.44 -18.09 12.06
C ASP A 196 -6.68 -18.01 11.13
N ASP A 197 -7.03 -19.09 10.45
CA ASP A 197 -8.28 -19.19 9.68
C ASP A 197 -8.68 -20.66 9.45
N THR A 198 -9.86 -20.88 8.87
CA THR A 198 -10.29 -22.18 8.35
C THR A 198 -9.39 -22.66 7.21
N ILE A 199 -9.18 -23.98 7.11
CA ILE A 199 -8.43 -24.63 6.01
C ILE A 199 -9.02 -24.24 4.65
N HIS A 200 -10.34 -24.05 4.54
CA HIS A 200 -11.00 -23.58 3.31
C HIS A 200 -10.53 -22.18 2.88
N ASN A 201 -10.47 -21.22 3.81
CA ASN A 201 -10.00 -19.87 3.50
C ASN A 201 -8.51 -19.84 3.16
N HIS A 202 -7.68 -20.63 3.86
CA HIS A 202 -6.27 -20.82 3.49
C HIS A 202 -6.12 -21.44 2.11
N TRP A 203 -6.87 -22.50 1.80
CA TRP A 203 -6.85 -23.14 0.47
C TRP A 203 -7.19 -22.13 -0.62
N LYS A 204 -8.24 -21.32 -0.43
CA LYS A 204 -8.64 -20.27 -1.37
C LYS A 204 -7.55 -19.22 -1.57
N ALA A 205 -6.84 -18.83 -0.51
CA ALA A 205 -5.69 -17.93 -0.60
C ALA A 205 -4.45 -18.58 -1.26
N CYS A 206 -4.27 -19.89 -1.11
CA CYS A 206 -3.16 -20.65 -1.68
C CYS A 206 -3.39 -21.08 -3.14
N GLN A 207 -4.65 -21.12 -3.61
CA GLN A 207 -5.04 -21.60 -4.94
C GLN A 207 -4.17 -21.06 -6.11
N PRO A 208 -3.75 -19.78 -6.16
CA PRO A 208 -2.90 -19.27 -7.24
C PRO A 208 -1.48 -19.87 -7.28
N PHE A 209 -1.03 -20.47 -6.16
CA PHE A 209 0.34 -20.93 -5.93
C PHE A 209 0.45 -22.46 -5.88
N GLY A 210 -0.61 -23.17 -5.48
CA GLY A 210 -0.66 -24.63 -5.47
C GLY A 210 -1.82 -25.20 -4.66
N ASN A 211 -1.92 -26.53 -4.61
CA ASN A 211 -2.97 -27.22 -3.87
C ASN A 211 -2.54 -27.47 -2.42
N LEU A 212 -3.17 -26.77 -1.47
CA LEU A 212 -2.94 -26.94 -0.02
C LEU A 212 -3.12 -28.39 0.44
N TYR A 213 -4.09 -29.12 -0.13
CA TYR A 213 -4.41 -30.51 0.25
C TYR A 213 -3.38 -31.53 -0.25
N ALA A 214 -2.50 -31.18 -1.19
CA ALA A 214 -1.39 -32.04 -1.60
C ALA A 214 -0.28 -32.10 -0.54
N VAL A 215 -0.25 -31.14 0.39
CA VAL A 215 0.75 -31.06 1.46
C VAL A 215 0.30 -31.92 2.65
N LYS A 216 0.86 -33.13 2.76
CA LYS A 216 0.50 -34.11 3.79
C LYS A 216 0.94 -33.68 5.21
N ASP A 217 2.17 -33.19 5.36
CA ASP A 217 2.74 -32.73 6.62
C ASP A 217 2.15 -31.35 7.03
N GLU A 218 1.65 -31.24 8.26
CA GLU A 218 1.05 -30.03 8.80
C GLU A 218 2.04 -28.87 8.96
N ARG A 219 3.29 -29.13 9.36
CA ARG A 219 4.33 -28.10 9.49
C ARG A 219 4.68 -27.53 8.12
N VAL A 220 4.81 -28.40 7.13
CA VAL A 220 5.04 -27.99 5.73
C VAL A 220 3.80 -27.23 5.19
N ARG A 221 2.59 -27.62 5.60
CA ARG A 221 1.34 -26.93 5.23
C ARG A 221 1.28 -25.51 5.80
N ILE A 222 1.67 -25.30 7.06
CA ILE A 222 1.78 -23.96 7.67
C ILE A 222 2.81 -23.12 6.90
N ASN A 223 4.00 -23.66 6.63
CA ASN A 223 5.04 -22.94 5.88
C ASN A 223 4.57 -22.58 4.45
N PHE A 224 3.80 -23.46 3.80
CA PHE A 224 3.20 -23.20 2.49
C PHE A 224 2.13 -22.08 2.54
N ILE A 225 1.31 -22.02 3.59
CA ILE A 225 0.36 -20.92 3.82
C ILE A 225 1.09 -19.58 4.00
N MET A 226 2.13 -19.56 4.85
CA MET A 226 2.95 -18.38 5.11
C MET A 226 3.60 -17.87 3.81
N PHE A 227 4.11 -18.79 2.98
CA PHE A 227 4.58 -18.48 1.63
C PHE A 227 3.48 -17.84 0.76
N CYS A 228 2.33 -18.49 0.61
CA CYS A 228 1.27 -18.01 -0.28
C CYS A 228 0.79 -16.61 0.09
N ARG A 229 0.74 -16.31 1.39
CA ARG A 229 0.41 -14.97 1.91
C ARG A 229 1.47 -13.93 1.56
N LEU A 230 2.75 -14.25 1.80
CA LEU A 230 3.86 -13.37 1.43
C LEU A 230 3.90 -13.13 -0.08
N ALA A 231 3.75 -14.17 -0.90
CA ALA A 231 3.71 -14.06 -2.35
C ALA A 231 2.51 -13.23 -2.84
N SER A 232 1.34 -13.36 -2.20
CA SER A 232 0.15 -12.53 -2.49
C SER A 232 0.36 -11.06 -2.15
N TRP A 233 1.03 -10.78 -1.02
CA TRP A 233 1.39 -9.41 -0.62
C TRP A 233 2.37 -8.77 -1.59
N LEU A 234 3.42 -9.50 -1.96
CA LEU A 234 4.43 -9.04 -2.92
C LEU A 234 3.83 -8.81 -4.31
N ASP A 235 2.95 -9.69 -4.79
CA ASP A 235 2.16 -9.48 -6.00
C ASP A 235 1.33 -8.19 -5.91
N LEU A 236 0.63 -7.97 -4.79
CA LEU A 236 -0.15 -6.75 -4.55
C LEU A 236 0.71 -5.48 -4.65
N CYS A 237 1.85 -5.42 -3.97
CA CYS A 237 2.77 -4.28 -4.03
C CYS A 237 3.32 -4.03 -5.44
N SER A 238 3.56 -5.10 -6.22
CA SER A 238 4.09 -5.00 -7.59
C SER A 238 3.10 -4.43 -8.63
N LYS A 239 1.80 -4.35 -8.30
CA LYS A 239 0.77 -3.84 -9.21
C LYS A 239 0.99 -2.35 -9.50
N PRO A 240 0.78 -1.86 -10.74
CA PRO A 240 1.08 -0.47 -11.10
C PRO A 240 0.43 0.61 -10.21
N VAL A 241 -0.71 0.29 -9.58
CA VAL A 241 -1.44 1.18 -8.67
C VAL A 241 -0.72 1.36 -7.32
N TYR A 242 0.12 0.40 -6.91
CA TYR A 242 0.84 0.39 -5.62
C TYR A 242 2.36 0.47 -5.77
N ALA A 243 2.90 0.36 -6.98
CA ALA A 243 4.35 0.31 -7.28
C ALA A 243 5.18 1.54 -6.85
N HIS A 244 4.55 2.60 -6.34
CA HIS A 244 5.20 3.78 -5.78
C HIS A 244 4.93 3.99 -4.29
N VAL A 245 4.20 3.07 -3.64
CA VAL A 245 3.93 3.09 -2.20
C VAL A 245 5.13 2.46 -1.49
N LYS A 246 5.83 3.26 -0.68
CA LYS A 246 6.95 2.79 0.14
C LYS A 246 6.39 2.14 1.41
N TRP A 247 6.78 0.90 1.67
CA TRP A 247 6.43 0.18 2.89
C TRP A 247 7.67 0.04 3.76
N ARG A 248 7.60 0.47 5.01
CA ARG A 248 8.64 0.23 6.01
C ARG A 248 8.24 -1.00 6.81
N TYR A 249 9.07 -2.03 6.81
CA TYR A 249 8.84 -3.21 7.63
C TYR A 249 9.54 -3.03 8.98
N ALA A 250 8.86 -3.45 10.04
CA ALA A 250 9.39 -3.55 11.39
C ALA A 250 9.06 -4.96 11.91
N PHE A 251 9.90 -5.48 12.80
CA PHE A 251 9.71 -6.79 13.40
C PHE A 251 9.74 -6.69 14.91
N ASP A 252 8.66 -7.16 15.54
CA ASP A 252 8.57 -7.32 16.98
C ASP A 252 9.30 -8.62 17.34
N MET A 253 10.53 -8.45 17.86
CA MET A 253 11.46 -9.53 18.17
C MET A 253 11.36 -9.90 19.66
N PRO A 254 11.46 -11.20 20.00
CA PRO A 254 11.36 -11.66 21.38
C PRO A 254 12.44 -11.00 22.25
N GLN A 255 12.05 -10.58 23.45
CA GLN A 255 12.94 -9.92 24.41
C GLN A 255 13.57 -10.91 25.41
N ASP A 256 12.87 -12.00 25.73
CA ASP A 256 13.34 -13.00 26.68
C ASP A 256 14.33 -14.00 26.06
N SER A 257 15.26 -14.50 26.87
CA SER A 257 16.34 -15.37 26.41
C SER A 257 15.91 -16.79 26.03
N TYR A 258 14.66 -17.21 26.29
CA TYR A 258 14.14 -18.49 25.83
C TYR A 258 13.62 -18.36 24.40
N SER A 259 12.72 -17.40 24.16
CA SER A 259 12.12 -17.14 22.85
C SER A 259 13.15 -16.68 21.82
N LYS A 260 14.18 -15.91 22.23
CA LYS A 260 15.36 -15.60 21.39
C LYS A 260 16.08 -16.86 20.90
N ARG A 261 16.33 -17.83 21.79
CA ARG A 261 16.99 -19.11 21.43
C ARG A 261 16.11 -20.01 20.58
N GLU A 262 14.81 -20.03 20.82
CA GLU A 262 13.86 -20.80 20.00
C GLU A 262 13.71 -20.20 18.59
N LEU A 263 13.72 -18.87 18.45
CA LEU A 263 13.76 -18.20 17.14
C LEU A 263 15.04 -18.54 16.37
N ASN A 264 16.21 -18.41 16.98
CA ASN A 264 17.49 -18.81 16.36
C ASN A 264 17.47 -20.29 15.93
N ARG A 265 16.98 -21.18 16.81
CA ARG A 265 16.85 -22.62 16.53
C ARG A 265 15.94 -22.88 15.33
N SER A 266 14.76 -22.25 15.30
CA SER A 266 13.78 -22.37 14.22
C SER A 266 14.36 -21.88 12.89
N LEU A 267 15.03 -20.73 12.88
CA LEU A 267 15.71 -20.19 11.70
C LEU A 267 16.80 -21.13 11.19
N GLY A 268 17.67 -21.64 12.05
CA GLY A 268 18.72 -22.59 11.65
C GLY A 268 18.18 -23.91 11.11
N GLN A 269 17.12 -24.46 11.72
CA GLN A 269 16.43 -25.66 11.22
C GLN A 269 15.74 -25.43 9.87
N HIS A 270 15.25 -24.21 9.61
CA HIS A 270 14.52 -23.88 8.39
C HIS A 270 15.38 -23.19 7.31
N GLU A 271 16.63 -22.82 7.58
CA GLU A 271 17.54 -22.12 6.66
C GLU A 271 17.59 -22.81 5.28
N ARG A 272 17.81 -24.13 5.26
CA ARG A 272 17.85 -24.93 4.02
C ARG A 272 16.52 -24.90 3.27
N SER A 273 15.39 -24.95 3.98
CA SER A 273 14.05 -24.88 3.40
C SER A 273 13.76 -23.50 2.81
N VAL A 274 14.15 -22.43 3.52
CA VAL A 274 14.06 -21.04 3.04
C VAL A 274 14.92 -20.85 1.79
N ARG A 275 16.16 -21.33 1.78
CA ARG A 275 17.06 -21.25 0.61
C ARG A 275 16.47 -21.96 -0.62
N ILE A 276 16.02 -23.20 -0.47
CA ILE A 276 15.39 -23.99 -1.54
C ILE A 276 14.12 -23.29 -2.04
N PHE A 277 13.30 -22.78 -1.12
CA PHE A 277 12.08 -22.05 -1.43
C PHE A 277 12.37 -20.79 -2.27
N LEU A 278 13.30 -19.95 -1.81
CA LEU A 278 13.74 -18.74 -2.48
C LEU A 278 14.24 -19.09 -3.90
N GLN A 279 15.28 -19.92 -4.00
CA GLN A 279 15.96 -20.21 -5.26
C GLN A 279 15.07 -20.92 -6.31
N HIS A 280 14.17 -21.82 -5.90
CA HIS A 280 13.44 -22.66 -6.84
C HIS A 280 11.96 -22.32 -7.01
N GLN A 281 11.25 -21.85 -5.97
CA GLN A 281 9.82 -21.58 -6.05
C GLN A 281 9.55 -20.10 -6.30
N LEU A 282 10.15 -19.22 -5.49
CA LEU A 282 9.93 -17.78 -5.60
C LEU A 282 10.48 -17.24 -6.94
N LYS A 283 11.71 -17.62 -7.31
CA LYS A 283 12.31 -17.25 -8.61
C LYS A 283 11.47 -17.71 -9.81
N LYS A 284 10.97 -18.95 -9.81
CA LYS A 284 10.09 -19.46 -10.89
C LYS A 284 8.80 -18.65 -11.01
N LEU A 285 8.21 -18.26 -9.89
CA LEU A 285 7.01 -17.43 -9.87
C LEU A 285 7.27 -16.03 -10.45
N TRP A 286 8.41 -15.42 -10.12
CA TRP A 286 8.81 -14.11 -10.64
C TRP A 286 9.01 -14.13 -12.16
N ILE A 287 9.71 -15.14 -12.67
CA ILE A 287 9.93 -15.35 -14.11
C ILE A 287 8.59 -15.54 -14.83
N ARG A 288 7.71 -16.42 -14.31
CA ARG A 288 6.39 -16.70 -14.88
C ARG A 288 5.52 -15.43 -15.00
N ASN A 289 5.54 -14.59 -13.97
CA ASN A 289 4.70 -13.38 -13.90
C ASN A 289 5.39 -12.11 -14.43
N ARG A 290 6.65 -12.21 -14.91
CA ARG A 290 7.47 -11.08 -15.41
C ARG A 290 7.58 -9.90 -14.42
N CYS A 291 7.50 -10.20 -13.13
CA CYS A 291 7.42 -9.20 -12.05
C CYS A 291 8.70 -9.09 -11.21
N GLU A 292 9.72 -9.88 -11.52
CA GLU A 292 11.06 -9.95 -10.89
C GLU A 292 11.58 -8.59 -10.40
N LYS A 293 11.82 -7.63 -11.31
CA LYS A 293 12.36 -6.30 -10.96
C LYS A 293 11.50 -5.49 -9.96
N ARG A 294 10.19 -5.77 -9.85
CA ARG A 294 9.30 -5.06 -8.92
C ARG A 294 9.15 -5.78 -7.58
N ILE A 295 9.02 -7.09 -7.60
CA ILE A 295 8.89 -7.88 -6.36
C ILE A 295 10.22 -7.94 -5.61
N LYS A 296 11.34 -8.05 -6.34
CA LYS A 296 12.69 -8.13 -5.77
C LYS A 296 12.96 -7.05 -4.72
N GLN A 297 12.66 -5.78 -5.03
CA GLN A 297 12.89 -4.69 -4.07
C GLN A 297 12.10 -4.91 -2.77
N HIS A 298 10.80 -5.22 -2.85
CA HIS A 298 9.99 -5.44 -1.66
C HIS A 298 10.41 -6.67 -0.82
N VAL A 299 11.03 -7.68 -1.45
CA VAL A 299 11.63 -8.80 -0.71
C VAL A 299 12.94 -8.39 -0.04
N LEU A 300 13.77 -7.61 -0.72
CA LEU A 300 15.00 -7.06 -0.12
C LEU A 300 14.67 -6.12 1.04
N ASP A 301 13.69 -5.22 0.89
CA ASP A 301 13.22 -4.30 1.95
C ASP A 301 12.75 -5.09 3.20
N LEU A 302 11.99 -6.17 3.00
CA LEU A 302 11.48 -7.04 4.07
C LEU A 302 12.62 -7.83 4.73
N ALA A 303 13.52 -8.40 3.93
CA ALA A 303 14.65 -9.20 4.42
C ALA A 303 15.65 -8.33 5.20
N GLU A 304 15.94 -7.12 4.72
CA GLU A 304 16.83 -6.17 5.38
C GLU A 304 16.25 -5.69 6.71
N ALA A 305 14.95 -5.37 6.75
CA ALA A 305 14.27 -5.05 8.00
C ALA A 305 14.29 -6.22 9.01
N PHE A 306 14.11 -7.46 8.53
CA PHE A 306 14.19 -8.65 9.38
C PHE A 306 15.61 -8.87 9.93
N ILE A 307 16.63 -8.82 9.06
CA ILE A 307 18.04 -8.97 9.44
C ILE A 307 18.46 -7.88 10.43
N GLY A 308 18.10 -6.62 10.17
CA GLY A 308 18.42 -5.50 11.05
C GLY A 308 17.72 -5.57 12.41
N ALA A 309 16.51 -6.14 12.48
CA ALA A 309 15.83 -6.42 13.75
C ALA A 309 16.44 -7.61 14.49
N TYR A 310 16.84 -8.66 13.76
CA TYR A 310 17.45 -9.86 14.31
C TYR A 310 18.86 -9.58 14.87
N ALA A 311 19.69 -8.82 14.16
CA ALA A 311 21.01 -8.39 14.65
C ALA A 311 20.90 -7.62 15.97
N LYS A 312 19.99 -6.64 16.06
CA LYS A 312 19.72 -5.91 17.32
C LYS A 312 19.24 -6.81 18.46
N MET A 313 18.54 -7.90 18.15
CA MET A 313 18.13 -8.91 19.13
C MET A 313 19.32 -9.75 19.59
N GLU A 314 20.23 -10.11 18.68
CA GLU A 314 21.48 -10.83 18.97
C GLU A 314 22.44 -9.99 19.84
N ASP A 315 22.64 -8.71 19.50
CA ASP A 315 23.47 -7.73 20.24
C ASP A 315 22.97 -7.47 21.68
N SER A 316 21.69 -7.71 21.96
CA SER A 316 21.03 -7.30 23.21
C SER A 316 21.37 -8.15 24.46
N GLY A 317 22.25 -9.14 24.36
CA GLY A 317 22.78 -9.84 25.54
C GLY A 317 23.52 -11.15 25.24
N PRO A 318 24.31 -11.67 26.21
CA PRO A 318 25.20 -12.82 26.03
C PRO A 318 24.45 -14.17 26.02
N SER A 319 23.53 -14.34 25.08
CA SER A 319 22.82 -15.60 24.86
C SER A 319 23.69 -16.52 24.02
N VAL A 320 23.98 -17.72 24.53
CA VAL A 320 24.56 -18.79 23.71
C VAL A 320 23.49 -19.28 22.74
N TYR A 321 23.65 -18.96 21.46
CA TYR A 321 22.74 -19.36 20.39
C TYR A 321 23.12 -20.75 19.84
N PRO A 322 22.16 -21.64 19.55
CA PRO A 322 22.46 -22.94 18.94
C PRO A 322 23.11 -22.89 17.55
N PHE A 323 22.94 -21.79 16.82
CA PHE A 323 23.50 -21.59 15.48
C PHE A 323 24.26 -20.27 15.43
N ASP A 324 25.59 -20.37 15.39
CA ASP A 324 26.49 -19.23 15.18
C ASP A 324 26.34 -18.63 13.77
N ASP A 325 26.62 -17.33 13.69
CA ASP A 325 26.56 -16.50 12.47
C ASP A 325 25.21 -16.56 11.74
N MET A 326 24.10 -16.45 12.48
CA MET A 326 22.77 -16.39 11.87
C MET A 326 22.60 -15.15 10.99
N VAL A 327 23.17 -14.00 11.40
CA VAL A 327 23.16 -12.76 10.60
C VAL A 327 23.92 -12.92 9.28
N GLY A 328 25.11 -13.54 9.26
CA GLY A 328 25.84 -13.82 8.02
C GLY A 328 25.08 -14.75 7.08
N ARG A 329 24.48 -15.83 7.61
CA ARG A 329 23.61 -16.75 6.83
C ARG A 329 22.41 -16.04 6.21
N LEU A 330 21.71 -15.20 6.97
CA LEU A 330 20.56 -14.44 6.47
C LEU A 330 20.99 -13.41 5.41
N ASN A 331 22.13 -12.73 5.61
CA ASN A 331 22.71 -11.85 4.59
C ASN A 331 23.08 -12.61 3.32
N ALA A 332 23.63 -13.82 3.41
CA ALA A 332 23.88 -14.65 2.23
C ALA A 332 22.57 -14.98 1.47
N GLN A 333 21.45 -15.19 2.16
CA GLN A 333 20.14 -15.33 1.50
C GLN A 333 19.67 -14.02 0.84
N ARG A 334 19.87 -12.86 1.48
CA ARG A 334 19.58 -11.53 0.90
C ARG A 334 20.39 -11.31 -0.38
N THR A 335 21.70 -11.55 -0.36
CA THR A 335 22.58 -11.45 -1.54
C THR A 335 22.16 -12.43 -2.64
N LEU A 336 21.76 -13.66 -2.30
CA LEU A 336 21.23 -14.60 -3.29
C LEU A 336 19.99 -14.04 -4.00
N VAL A 337 19.04 -13.43 -3.28
CA VAL A 337 17.87 -12.74 -3.89
C VAL A 337 18.31 -11.53 -4.72
N GLU A 338 19.36 -10.82 -4.30
CA GLU A 338 19.94 -9.69 -5.04
C GLU A 338 20.60 -10.11 -6.37
N THR A 339 21.01 -11.37 -6.54
CA THR A 339 21.57 -11.90 -7.80
C THR A 339 20.53 -12.41 -8.81
N TRP A 340 19.23 -12.40 -8.50
CA TRP A 340 18.18 -12.77 -9.49
C TRP A 340 17.79 -11.57 -10.35
#